data_AF-A0A9Q3JRB4-F1
#
_entry.id   AF-A0A9Q3JRB4-F1
#
_cell.length_a   1.000
_cell.length_b   1.000
_cell.length_c   1.000
_cell.angle_alpha   90.00
_cell.angle_beta   90.00
_cell.angle_gamma   90.00
#
_symmetry.space_group_name_H-M   'P 1'
#
loop_
_entity.id
_entity.type
_entity.pdbx_description
1 polymer ?
#
loop_
_entity_poly.entity_id
_entity_poly.type
_entity_poly.pdbx_seq_one_letter_code
_entity_poly.pdbx_strand_id
1 'polypeptide(L)'
;MFSDVVDQIERQVWKDKDYKEIIKKLARGESVPDYSLEPQAKLFLFKDRVVIPSNHEIQLDIHQKHNDSPLAGHPGQEKTLKLIKRDFYWAGMNQIIKDYVSSLVVDRFSKMEIFIPTYSTITDLDLAQRFISHVFSKHGLPISIVSDRGSVFVSSFCSQLCQQLKISRDLSTAFHPETYGQTERVNQILEQYLWMYVSYNQHDWHPWLPLAECSYNNSEHSSTKKSLFLTIYGRNLSFDSIHISQDTPAGKVSTKLQSVQKFVKEELELKIKCFKKYADRNRAIPPDFQPGDKVWLASKNIKTTRPTKKLSERWLGPFEVLKKIGSHAYHLKLPQQWK
;
A
#
# COMPACT_ATOMS: atom_id res chain seq x y z
N MET A 1 -5.79 15.94 24.08
CA MET A 1 -5.81 14.82 23.11
C MET A 1 -4.43 14.53 22.49
N PHE A 2 -3.53 15.52 22.31
CA PHE A 2 -2.11 15.25 22.00
C PHE A 2 -1.25 14.93 23.24
N SER A 3 -1.66 15.35 24.45
CA SER A 3 -0.88 15.14 25.68
C SER A 3 -0.76 13.67 26.09
N ASP A 4 -1.82 12.87 25.94
CA ASP A 4 -1.82 11.47 26.41
C ASP A 4 -0.79 10.59 25.69
N VAL A 5 -0.55 10.85 24.40
CA VAL A 5 0.43 10.10 23.60
C VAL A 5 1.85 10.51 23.95
N VAL A 6 2.09 11.81 24.14
CA VAL A 6 3.39 12.35 24.54
C VAL A 6 3.77 11.82 25.92
N ASP A 7 2.84 11.81 26.86
CA ASP A 7 3.02 11.22 28.20
C ASP A 7 3.32 9.70 28.12
N GLN A 8 2.69 8.99 27.17
CA GLN A 8 2.94 7.57 26.95
C GLN A 8 4.31 7.30 26.30
N ILE A 9 4.73 8.13 25.34
CA ILE A 9 6.06 8.10 24.72
C ILE A 9 7.12 8.30 25.81
N GLU A 10 6.97 9.35 26.62
CA GLU A 10 7.89 9.66 27.71
C GLU A 10 8.02 8.48 28.69
N ARG A 11 6.91 7.93 29.18
CA ARG A 11 7.00 6.83 30.18
C ARG A 11 7.68 5.58 29.65
N GLN A 12 7.58 5.33 28.34
CA GLN A 12 8.04 4.09 27.73
C GLN A 12 9.44 4.20 27.15
N VAL A 13 9.84 5.34 26.59
CA VAL A 13 11.17 5.52 26.00
C VAL A 13 12.28 5.38 27.05
N TRP A 14 12.02 5.79 28.30
CA TRP A 14 12.95 5.61 29.42
C TRP A 14 13.14 4.15 29.86
N LYS A 15 12.22 3.26 29.46
CA LYS A 15 12.26 1.83 29.76
C LYS A 15 12.77 1.00 28.57
N ASP A 16 12.89 1.62 27.40
CA ASP A 16 13.31 0.97 26.17
C ASP A 16 14.75 0.48 26.26
N LYS A 17 14.98 -0.81 25.95
CA LYS A 17 16.30 -1.43 26.07
C LYS A 17 17.34 -0.79 25.14
N ASP A 18 16.90 -0.27 24.00
CA ASP A 18 17.79 0.28 22.98
C ASP A 18 18.24 1.72 23.34
N TYR A 19 17.41 2.45 24.09
CA TYR A 19 17.66 3.87 24.40
C TYR A 19 18.00 4.15 25.87
N LYS A 20 17.71 3.24 26.80
CA LYS A 20 17.87 3.45 28.25
C LYS A 20 19.28 3.88 28.65
N GLU A 21 20.32 3.28 28.06
CA GLU A 21 21.71 3.65 28.39
C GLU A 21 22.11 5.00 27.78
N ILE A 22 21.58 5.36 26.62
CA ILE A 22 21.81 6.66 25.98
C ILE A 22 21.13 7.76 26.81
N ILE A 23 19.88 7.55 27.20
CA ILE A 23 19.10 8.48 28.01
C ILE A 23 19.77 8.72 29.37
N LYS A 24 20.30 7.67 30.02
CA LYS A 24 21.04 7.81 31.29
C LYS A 24 22.29 8.68 31.16
N LYS A 25 23.05 8.55 30.07
CA LYS A 25 24.23 9.37 29.82
C LYS A 25 23.85 10.84 29.66
N LEU A 26 22.85 11.13 28.83
CA LEU A 26 22.34 12.48 28.64
C LEU A 26 21.80 13.09 29.93
N ALA A 27 21.09 12.31 30.76
CA ALA A 27 20.57 12.75 32.06
C ALA A 27 21.68 13.08 33.08
N ARG A 28 22.90 12.57 32.90
CA ARG A 28 24.09 12.90 33.70
C ARG A 28 24.85 14.12 33.16
N GLY A 29 24.37 14.73 32.07
CA GLY A 29 25.05 15.83 31.39
C GLY A 29 26.15 15.40 30.43
N GLU A 30 26.26 14.10 30.13
CA GLU A 30 27.19 13.61 29.11
C GLU A 30 26.63 13.90 27.71
N SER A 31 27.47 14.32 26.78
CA SER A 31 27.09 14.50 25.38
C SER A 31 27.07 13.18 24.63
N VAL A 32 25.99 12.88 23.91
CA VAL A 32 25.88 11.74 22.99
C VAL A 32 25.61 12.27 21.57
N PRO A 33 26.40 11.89 20.54
CA PRO A 33 26.20 12.38 19.17
C PRO A 33 24.78 12.14 18.67
N ASP A 34 24.23 13.14 17.97
CA ASP A 34 22.89 13.14 17.36
C ASP A 34 21.69 13.02 18.31
N TYR A 35 21.90 12.72 19.59
CA TYR A 35 20.84 12.54 20.59
C TYR A 35 20.79 13.70 21.60
N SER A 36 19.59 14.10 21.99
CA SER A 36 19.37 15.14 22.98
C SER A 36 18.13 14.88 23.84
N LEU A 37 18.06 15.52 25.00
CA LEU A 37 16.89 15.55 25.86
C LEU A 37 16.31 16.96 25.85
N GLU A 38 15.02 17.08 25.55
CA GLU A 38 14.32 18.36 25.60
C GLU A 38 14.10 18.80 27.06
N PRO A 39 14.56 19.99 27.49
CA PRO A 39 14.56 20.39 28.89
C PRO A 39 13.16 20.53 29.53
N GLN A 40 12.13 20.81 28.74
CA GLN A 40 10.79 21.15 29.23
C GLN A 40 9.78 20.00 29.10
N ALA A 41 9.86 19.23 28.02
CA ALA A 41 8.92 18.13 27.73
C ALA A 41 9.52 16.74 27.95
N LYS A 42 10.75 16.61 28.48
CA LYS A 42 11.44 15.31 28.70
C LYS A 42 11.46 14.39 27.47
N LEU A 43 11.26 14.96 26.28
CA LEU A 43 11.29 14.24 25.02
C LEU A 43 12.72 13.86 24.68
N PHE A 44 12.90 12.60 24.28
CA PHE A 44 14.16 12.08 23.79
C PHE A 44 14.20 12.29 22.28
N LEU A 45 15.23 12.98 21.77
CA LEU A 45 15.31 13.40 20.37
C LEU A 45 16.51 12.76 19.66
N PHE A 46 16.35 12.51 18.36
CA PHE A 46 17.43 12.13 17.45
C PHE A 46 17.41 13.03 16.21
N LYS A 47 18.42 13.88 16.05
CA LYS A 47 18.48 14.92 15.00
C LYS A 47 17.18 15.73 14.95
N ASP A 48 16.78 16.26 16.10
CA ASP A 48 15.58 17.09 16.30
C ASP A 48 14.23 16.39 16.05
N ARG A 49 14.22 15.06 15.98
CA ARG A 49 12.99 14.25 15.83
C ARG A 49 12.68 13.50 17.10
N VAL A 50 11.40 13.40 17.45
CA VAL A 50 10.96 12.68 18.65
C VAL A 50 11.25 11.19 18.47
N VAL A 51 12.05 10.64 19.38
CA VAL A 51 12.35 9.22 19.42
C VAL A 51 11.15 8.50 20.00
N ILE A 52 10.58 7.65 19.17
CA ILE A 52 9.47 6.78 19.56
C ILE A 52 10.08 5.48 20.10
N PRO A 53 9.68 5.05 21.31
CA PRO A 53 10.09 3.75 21.81
C PRO A 53 9.68 2.64 20.85
N SER A 54 10.30 1.48 20.99
CA SER A 54 9.90 0.20 20.41
C SER A 54 8.59 -0.31 21.05
N ASN A 55 7.60 0.59 21.18
CA ASN A 55 6.21 0.30 21.53
C ASN A 55 5.33 0.52 20.29
N HIS A 56 4.71 -0.57 19.86
CA HIS A 56 3.95 -0.63 18.63
C HIS A 56 2.59 0.10 18.68
N GLU A 57 1.93 0.16 19.83
CA GLU A 57 0.65 0.88 19.99
C GLU A 57 0.84 2.40 19.77
N ILE A 58 1.94 2.94 20.30
CA ILE A 58 2.31 4.35 20.11
C ILE A 58 2.67 4.61 18.64
N GLN A 59 3.42 3.71 18.01
CA GLN A 59 3.78 3.82 16.59
C GLN A 59 2.54 3.76 15.68
N LEU A 60 1.60 2.85 15.98
CA LEU A 60 0.32 2.70 15.29
C LEU A 60 -0.56 3.93 15.46
N ASP A 61 -0.68 4.47 16.68
CA ASP A 61 -1.47 5.67 16.96
C ASP A 61 -0.90 6.91 16.27
N ILE A 62 0.43 7.10 16.26
CA ILE A 62 1.10 8.15 15.49
C ILE A 62 0.78 7.99 14.01
N HIS A 63 0.91 6.78 13.46
CA HIS A 63 0.63 6.53 12.05
C HIS A 63 -0.85 6.79 11.69
N GLN A 64 -1.79 6.29 12.50
CA GLN A 64 -3.23 6.49 12.33
C GLN A 64 -3.59 7.98 12.39
N LYS A 65 -3.08 8.73 13.37
CA LYS A 65 -3.33 10.18 13.49
C LYS A 65 -2.80 10.98 12.31
N HIS A 66 -1.68 10.59 11.72
CA HIS A 66 -1.12 11.26 10.53
C HIS A 66 -1.84 10.86 9.24
N ASN A 67 -2.36 9.64 9.17
CA ASN A 67 -3.12 9.14 8.05
C ASN A 67 -4.58 9.64 8.06
N ASP A 68 -5.21 9.76 9.24
CA ASP A 68 -6.62 10.11 9.42
C ASP A 68 -6.86 11.58 9.78
N SER A 69 -5.81 12.40 9.83
CA SER A 69 -5.94 13.84 10.07
C SER A 69 -6.80 14.50 8.99
N PRO A 70 -7.95 15.12 9.35
CA PRO A 70 -8.81 15.84 8.41
C PRO A 70 -8.08 17.00 7.69
N LEU A 71 -7.02 17.54 8.32
CA LEU A 71 -6.16 18.60 7.80
C LEU A 71 -5.07 18.08 6.84
N ALA A 72 -4.69 16.81 6.92
CA ALA A 72 -3.62 16.20 6.10
C ALA A 72 -4.13 15.59 4.79
N GLY A 73 -5.45 15.42 4.64
CA GLY A 73 -6.09 15.01 3.38
C GLY A 73 -5.87 13.55 3.00
N HIS A 74 -5.72 12.65 3.98
CA HIS A 74 -5.39 11.22 3.79
C HIS A 74 -4.25 11.02 2.77
N PRO A 75 -3.03 11.44 3.09
CA PRO A 75 -1.92 11.35 2.16
C PRO A 75 -1.62 9.88 1.81
N GLY A 76 -1.28 9.60 0.54
CA GLY A 76 -0.75 8.29 0.16
C GLY A 76 0.58 7.97 0.88
N GLN A 77 0.98 6.70 0.89
CA GLN A 77 2.08 6.13 1.69
C GLN A 77 3.36 6.98 1.69
N GLU A 78 3.86 7.41 0.53
CA GLU A 78 5.08 8.24 0.47
C GLU A 78 4.96 9.57 1.21
N LYS A 79 3.78 10.18 1.21
CA LYS A 79 3.55 11.47 1.87
C LYS A 79 3.34 11.29 3.37
N THR A 80 2.58 10.28 3.78
CA THR A 80 2.40 9.93 5.20
C THR A 80 3.75 9.55 5.80
N LEU A 81 4.57 8.78 5.08
CA LEU A 81 5.91 8.42 5.50
C LEU A 81 6.85 9.63 5.59
N LYS A 82 6.77 10.58 4.63
CA LYS A 82 7.54 11.83 4.68
C LYS A 82 7.13 12.70 5.87
N LEU A 83 5.85 12.74 6.20
CA LEU A 83 5.33 13.48 7.35
C LEU A 83 5.79 12.86 8.67
N ILE A 84 5.67 11.54 8.82
CA ILE A 84 6.12 10.85 10.03
C ILE A 84 7.64 10.95 10.18
N LYS A 85 8.42 10.77 9.09
CA LYS A 85 9.89 10.89 9.13
C LYS A 85 10.41 12.29 9.43
N ARG A 86 9.57 13.32 9.22
CA ARG A 86 9.90 14.72 9.53
C ARG A 86 9.95 14.93 11.04
N ASP A 87 8.99 14.35 11.76
CA ASP A 87 8.75 14.69 13.17
C ASP A 87 9.17 13.56 14.14
N PHE A 88 9.25 12.32 13.65
CA PHE A 88 9.49 11.12 14.46
C PHE A 88 10.66 10.26 13.96
N TYR A 89 11.26 9.52 14.87
CA TYR A 89 12.32 8.55 14.61
C TYR A 89 12.16 7.31 15.48
N TRP A 90 12.42 6.13 14.90
CA TRP A 90 12.71 4.91 15.66
C TRP A 90 13.71 4.03 14.89
N ALA A 91 14.45 3.20 15.60
CA ALA A 91 15.36 2.22 15.01
C ALA A 91 14.61 1.27 14.06
N GLY A 92 15.14 1.04 12.86
CA GLY A 92 14.51 0.14 11.88
C GLY A 92 13.32 0.71 11.09
N MET A 93 12.95 1.99 11.30
CA MET A 93 11.84 2.65 10.60
C MET A 93 11.89 2.54 9.06
N ASN A 94 13.10 2.51 8.49
CA ASN A 94 13.28 2.35 7.05
C ASN A 94 13.26 0.89 6.58
N GLN A 95 13.57 -0.07 7.47
CA GLN A 95 13.77 -1.48 7.13
C GLN A 95 12.43 -2.21 7.00
N ILE A 96 11.48 -1.95 7.92
CA ILE A 96 10.11 -2.47 7.88
C ILE A 96 9.39 -2.09 6.58
N ILE A 97 9.74 -0.96 5.98
CA ILE A 97 9.08 -0.38 4.80
C ILE A 97 9.85 -0.70 3.49
N LYS A 98 11.16 -0.99 3.55
CA LYS A 98 11.99 -1.27 2.37
C LYS A 98 12.20 -2.75 2.05
N ASP A 99 12.07 -3.64 3.02
CA ASP A 99 12.44 -5.05 2.81
C ASP A 99 11.32 -5.90 2.22
N TYR A 100 10.09 -5.40 2.19
CA TYR A 100 8.93 -6.22 1.92
C TYR A 100 8.00 -5.55 0.91
N VAL A 101 8.16 -5.96 -0.35
CA VAL A 101 7.23 -5.63 -1.44
C VAL A 101 6.32 -6.85 -1.61
N SER A 102 5.02 -6.68 -1.63
CA SER A 102 4.14 -7.71 -2.18
C SER A 102 4.05 -7.48 -3.68
N SER A 103 4.48 -8.46 -4.48
CA SER A 103 4.09 -8.47 -5.88
C SER A 103 2.64 -8.90 -5.96
N LEU A 104 1.81 -8.02 -6.51
CA LEU A 104 0.41 -8.29 -6.78
C LEU A 104 0.26 -8.77 -8.22
N VAL A 105 -0.37 -9.92 -8.39
CA VAL A 105 -0.87 -10.34 -9.71
C VAL A 105 -2.38 -10.19 -9.67
N VAL A 106 -2.92 -9.40 -10.61
CA VAL A 106 -4.36 -9.16 -10.73
C VAL A 106 -4.86 -9.86 -11.98
N ASP A 107 -5.83 -10.75 -11.84
CA ASP A 107 -6.57 -11.29 -12.97
C ASP A 107 -7.48 -10.19 -13.54
N ARG A 108 -7.32 -9.86 -14.82
CA ARG A 108 -8.04 -8.73 -15.42
C ARG A 108 -9.53 -8.99 -15.54
N PHE A 109 -9.94 -10.25 -15.67
CA PHE A 109 -11.33 -10.64 -15.85
C PHE A 109 -12.10 -10.64 -14.53
N SER A 110 -11.72 -11.52 -13.61
CA SER A 110 -12.40 -11.71 -12.33
C SER A 110 -12.09 -10.59 -11.33
N LYS A 111 -10.94 -9.93 -11.49
CA LYS A 111 -10.28 -9.06 -10.51
C LYS A 111 -9.62 -9.77 -9.35
N MET A 112 -9.54 -11.11 -9.34
CA MET A 112 -8.82 -11.86 -8.31
C MET A 112 -7.38 -11.38 -8.18
N GLU A 113 -6.96 -11.15 -6.94
CA GLU A 113 -5.59 -10.78 -6.62
C GLU A 113 -4.86 -11.95 -5.97
N ILE A 114 -3.60 -12.10 -6.35
CA ILE A 114 -2.67 -13.07 -5.80
C ILE A 114 -1.55 -12.30 -5.12
N PHE A 115 -1.36 -12.54 -3.83
CA PHE A 115 -0.39 -11.83 -3.00
C PHE A 115 0.88 -12.66 -2.91
N ILE A 116 1.91 -12.21 -3.62
CA ILE A 116 3.19 -12.90 -3.69
C ILE A 116 4.22 -12.12 -2.86
N PRO A 117 4.83 -12.74 -1.84
CA PRO A 117 5.88 -12.09 -1.06
C PRO A 117 7.10 -11.87 -1.93
N THR A 118 7.61 -10.64 -2.02
CA THR A 118 8.85 -10.30 -2.70
C THR A 118 9.71 -9.35 -1.87
N TYR A 119 10.93 -9.13 -2.32
CA TYR A 119 11.93 -8.29 -1.65
C TYR A 119 12.66 -7.45 -2.69
N SER A 120 13.25 -6.34 -2.26
CA SER A 120 13.88 -5.35 -3.14
C SER A 120 15.08 -5.90 -3.95
N THR A 121 15.65 -7.03 -3.53
CA THR A 121 16.78 -7.71 -4.18
C THR A 121 16.37 -8.96 -4.98
N ILE A 122 15.09 -9.13 -5.32
CA ILE A 122 14.62 -10.32 -6.02
C ILE A 122 15.26 -10.45 -7.41
N THR A 123 15.75 -11.65 -7.74
CA THR A 123 16.29 -11.93 -9.06
C THR A 123 15.19 -12.32 -10.06
N ASP A 124 15.49 -12.24 -11.35
CA ASP A 124 14.56 -12.67 -12.40
C ASP A 124 14.16 -14.15 -12.27
N LEU A 125 15.09 -15.00 -11.81
CA LEU A 125 14.85 -16.42 -11.58
C LEU A 125 13.90 -16.62 -10.39
N ASP A 126 14.13 -15.92 -9.29
CA ASP A 126 13.26 -15.98 -8.11
C ASP A 126 11.84 -15.52 -8.45
N LEU A 127 11.72 -14.46 -9.26
CA LEU A 127 10.41 -13.99 -9.71
C LEU A 127 9.71 -15.05 -10.56
N ALA A 128 10.40 -15.66 -11.52
CA ALA A 128 9.81 -16.72 -12.35
C ALA A 128 9.36 -17.93 -11.51
N GLN A 129 10.17 -18.36 -10.53
CA GLN A 129 9.78 -19.43 -9.60
C GLN A 129 8.53 -19.08 -8.79
N ARG A 130 8.41 -17.82 -8.36
CA ARG A 130 7.20 -17.34 -7.67
C ARG A 130 6.00 -17.32 -8.59
N PHE A 131 6.13 -16.89 -9.85
CA PHE A 131 5.03 -16.96 -10.83
C PHE A 131 4.57 -18.40 -11.05
N ILE A 132 5.50 -19.34 -11.18
CA ILE A 132 5.16 -20.77 -11.32
C ILE A 132 4.41 -21.25 -10.08
N SER A 133 4.96 -21.01 -8.90
CA SER A 133 4.43 -21.54 -7.63
C SER A 133 3.08 -20.93 -7.23
N HIS A 134 2.89 -19.63 -7.48
CA HIS A 134 1.72 -18.90 -6.99
C HIS A 134 0.67 -18.62 -8.06
N VAL A 135 1.04 -18.57 -9.34
CA VAL A 135 0.11 -18.24 -10.44
C VAL A 135 -0.11 -19.46 -11.33
N PHE A 136 0.93 -19.99 -11.97
CA PHE A 136 0.75 -21.01 -13.02
C PHE A 136 0.27 -22.34 -12.47
N SER A 137 0.75 -22.75 -11.30
CA SER A 137 0.31 -23.98 -10.63
C SER A 137 -1.17 -23.97 -10.27
N LYS A 138 -1.75 -22.79 -10.00
CA LYS A 138 -3.12 -22.62 -9.52
C LYS A 138 -4.11 -22.24 -10.63
N HIS A 139 -3.65 -21.50 -11.64
CA HIS A 139 -4.51 -20.89 -12.65
C HIS A 139 -4.12 -21.23 -14.09
N GLY A 140 -2.99 -21.93 -14.29
CA GLY A 140 -2.42 -22.19 -15.61
C GLY A 140 -1.66 -21.00 -16.18
N LEU A 141 -1.19 -21.15 -17.42
CA LEU A 141 -0.44 -20.09 -18.11
C LEU A 141 -1.38 -18.99 -18.61
N PRO A 142 -1.09 -17.71 -18.30
CA PRO A 142 -1.88 -16.60 -18.82
C PRO A 142 -1.64 -16.42 -20.32
N ILE A 143 -2.66 -15.94 -21.05
CA ILE A 143 -2.51 -15.57 -22.47
C ILE A 143 -1.66 -14.30 -22.60
N SER A 144 -1.79 -13.36 -21.65
CA SER A 144 -0.95 -12.16 -21.64
C SER A 144 -0.73 -11.56 -20.25
N ILE A 145 0.46 -11.00 -20.06
CA ILE A 145 0.89 -10.31 -18.84
C ILE A 145 1.12 -8.83 -19.14
N VAL A 146 0.57 -7.98 -18.27
CA VAL A 146 0.82 -6.53 -18.29
C VAL A 146 1.60 -6.16 -17.03
N SER A 147 2.74 -5.46 -17.18
CA SER A 147 3.58 -5.05 -16.05
C SER A 147 4.06 -3.60 -16.18
N ASP A 148 4.66 -3.03 -15.13
CA ASP A 148 5.52 -1.86 -15.30
C ASP A 148 6.81 -2.22 -16.05
N ARG A 149 7.59 -1.16 -16.29
CA ARG A 149 8.93 -1.21 -16.84
C ARG A 149 10.00 -1.41 -15.75
N GLY A 150 9.66 -2.08 -14.64
CA GLY A 150 10.63 -2.50 -13.63
C GLY A 150 11.70 -3.37 -14.26
N SER A 151 12.95 -3.27 -13.77
CA SER A 151 14.12 -3.92 -14.38
C SER A 151 13.92 -5.42 -14.60
N VAL A 152 13.27 -6.10 -13.66
CA VAL A 152 12.98 -7.54 -13.73
C VAL A 152 12.00 -7.90 -14.85
N PHE A 153 10.97 -7.07 -15.10
CA PHE A 153 9.96 -7.33 -16.14
C PHE A 153 10.41 -6.91 -17.55
N VAL A 154 11.45 -6.08 -17.62
CA VAL A 154 12.09 -5.65 -18.88
C VAL A 154 13.26 -6.56 -19.25
N SER A 155 13.73 -7.42 -18.34
CA SER A 155 14.92 -8.21 -18.53
C SER A 155 14.83 -9.18 -19.73
N SER A 156 16.00 -9.51 -20.29
CA SER A 156 16.09 -10.49 -21.38
C SER A 156 15.55 -11.85 -20.96
N PHE A 157 15.80 -12.25 -19.71
CA PHE A 157 15.29 -13.49 -19.15
C PHE A 157 13.76 -13.53 -19.14
N CYS A 158 13.10 -12.49 -18.59
CA CYS A 158 11.63 -12.45 -18.54
C CYS A 158 11.02 -12.46 -19.95
N SER A 159 11.66 -11.74 -20.89
CA SER A 159 11.24 -11.73 -22.30
C SER A 159 11.35 -13.11 -22.96
N GLN A 160 12.46 -13.81 -22.76
CA GLN A 160 12.68 -15.17 -23.31
C GLN A 160 11.73 -16.18 -22.69
N LEU A 161 11.50 -16.11 -21.38
CA LEU A 161 10.56 -16.98 -20.68
C LEU A 161 9.13 -16.81 -21.22
N CYS A 162 8.66 -15.57 -21.38
CA CYS A 162 7.34 -15.31 -21.96
C CYS A 162 7.24 -15.83 -23.40
N GLN A 163 8.29 -15.68 -24.21
CA GLN A 163 8.33 -16.18 -25.58
C GLN A 163 8.24 -17.71 -25.63
N GLN A 164 8.99 -18.43 -24.78
CA GLN A 164 8.94 -19.90 -24.72
C GLN A 164 7.58 -20.40 -24.26
N LEU A 165 6.96 -19.70 -23.30
CA LEU A 165 5.63 -20.03 -22.78
C LEU A 165 4.48 -19.51 -23.66
N LYS A 166 4.78 -18.84 -24.78
CA LYS A 166 3.81 -18.20 -25.70
C LYS A 166 2.87 -17.21 -25.01
N ILE A 167 3.39 -16.49 -24.02
CA ILE A 167 2.68 -15.45 -23.27
C ILE A 167 2.94 -14.09 -23.95
N SER A 168 1.89 -13.36 -24.31
CA SER A 168 2.04 -11.98 -24.79
C SER A 168 2.44 -11.06 -23.63
N ARG A 169 3.50 -10.27 -23.81
CA ARG A 169 4.03 -9.36 -22.79
C ARG A 169 3.81 -7.92 -23.19
N ASP A 170 2.99 -7.22 -22.42
CA ASP A 170 2.64 -5.83 -22.65
C ASP A 170 3.22 -4.96 -21.53
N LEU A 171 4.22 -4.15 -21.84
CA LEU A 171 4.74 -3.18 -20.88
C LEU A 171 3.84 -1.95 -20.87
N SER A 172 3.34 -1.59 -19.70
CA SER A 172 2.55 -0.38 -19.53
C SER A 172 3.34 0.86 -19.99
N THR A 173 2.62 1.85 -20.53
CA THR A 173 3.18 3.15 -20.85
C THR A 173 3.67 3.80 -19.56
N ALA A 174 4.85 4.42 -19.62
CA ALA A 174 5.36 5.16 -18.47
C ALA A 174 4.33 6.23 -18.10
N PHE A 175 3.85 6.21 -16.85
CA PHE A 175 2.98 7.23 -16.26
C PHE A 175 1.49 7.24 -16.68
N HIS A 176 0.83 6.07 -16.74
CA HIS A 176 -0.65 6.00 -16.67
C HIS A 176 -1.12 5.56 -15.26
N PRO A 177 -1.56 6.49 -14.39
CA PRO A 177 -2.06 6.18 -13.05
C PRO A 177 -3.33 5.33 -13.04
N GLU A 178 -4.03 5.17 -14.17
CA GLU A 178 -5.27 4.38 -14.25
C GLU A 178 -5.02 2.89 -14.46
N THR A 179 -4.00 2.53 -15.28
CA THR A 179 -3.54 1.14 -15.43
C THR A 179 -2.86 0.65 -14.15
N TYR A 180 -2.13 1.55 -13.48
CA TYR A 180 -1.46 1.28 -12.19
C TYR A 180 -2.34 1.49 -10.97
N GLY A 181 -3.42 2.26 -11.10
CA GLY A 181 -4.27 2.65 -9.97
C GLY A 181 -5.03 1.49 -9.36
N GLN A 182 -5.28 0.42 -10.13
CA GLN A 182 -5.81 -0.83 -9.57
C GLN A 182 -4.79 -1.48 -8.63
N THR A 183 -3.56 -1.71 -9.09
CA THR A 183 -2.49 -2.28 -8.26
C THR A 183 -2.13 -1.40 -7.06
N GLU A 184 -2.07 -0.08 -7.23
CA GLU A 184 -1.81 0.86 -6.14
C GLU A 184 -2.93 0.85 -5.11
N ARG A 185 -4.19 0.79 -5.55
CA ARG A 185 -5.34 0.69 -4.65
C ARG A 185 -5.37 -0.64 -3.91
N VAL A 186 -5.06 -1.74 -4.58
CA VAL A 186 -4.96 -3.07 -3.97
C VAL A 186 -3.81 -3.09 -2.95
N ASN A 187 -2.64 -2.52 -3.26
CA ASN A 187 -1.54 -2.41 -2.30
C ASN A 187 -1.95 -1.67 -1.04
N GLN A 188 -2.66 -0.53 -1.16
CA GLN A 188 -3.19 0.20 0.00
C GLN A 188 -4.17 -0.63 0.84
N ILE A 189 -4.96 -1.49 0.19
CA ILE A 189 -5.91 -2.37 0.88
C ILE A 189 -5.16 -3.55 1.53
N LEU A 190 -4.19 -4.15 0.84
CA LEU A 190 -3.34 -5.22 1.37
C LEU A 190 -2.55 -4.76 2.59
N GLU A 191 -1.98 -3.55 2.56
CA GLU A 191 -1.35 -2.97 3.74
C GLU A 191 -2.33 -2.98 4.91
N GLN A 192 -3.57 -2.49 4.72
CA GLN A 192 -4.59 -2.51 5.77
C GLN A 192 -4.87 -3.93 6.28
N TYR A 193 -4.94 -4.92 5.39
CA TYR A 193 -5.08 -6.32 5.81
C TYR A 193 -3.90 -6.78 6.64
N LEU A 194 -2.66 -6.62 6.17
CA LEU A 194 -1.46 -7.03 6.89
C LEU A 194 -1.37 -6.36 8.27
N TRP A 195 -1.74 -5.08 8.37
CA TRP A 195 -1.83 -4.37 9.66
C TRP A 195 -2.80 -5.03 10.66
N MET A 196 -3.87 -5.68 10.19
CA MET A 196 -4.82 -6.40 11.05
C MET A 196 -4.36 -7.82 11.42
N TYR A 197 -3.51 -8.46 10.59
CA TYR A 197 -3.05 -9.83 10.78
C TYR A 197 -1.73 -9.96 11.56
N VAL A 198 -0.88 -8.94 11.50
CA VAL A 198 0.49 -9.00 12.02
C VAL A 198 0.51 -8.85 13.55
N SER A 199 1.32 -9.69 14.22
CA SER A 199 1.50 -9.65 15.66
C SER A 199 2.18 -8.36 16.14
N TYR A 200 2.17 -8.09 17.45
CA TYR A 200 2.84 -6.92 18.08
C TYR A 200 4.29 -6.70 17.60
N ASN A 201 4.99 -7.77 17.18
CA ASN A 201 6.29 -7.69 16.51
C ASN A 201 6.09 -7.88 15.00
N GLN A 202 6.16 -6.80 14.21
CA GLN A 202 5.83 -6.77 12.78
C GLN A 202 6.78 -7.51 11.82
N HIS A 203 7.35 -8.64 12.23
CA HIS A 203 8.35 -9.40 11.49
C HIS A 203 7.78 -10.68 10.86
N ASP A 204 6.51 -11.03 11.11
CA ASP A 204 5.89 -12.29 10.71
C ASP A 204 4.75 -12.13 9.69
N TRP A 205 4.74 -11.04 8.90
CA TRP A 205 3.67 -10.74 7.93
C TRP A 205 3.54 -11.78 6.80
N HIS A 206 4.66 -12.39 6.37
CA HIS A 206 4.70 -13.33 5.26
C HIS A 206 3.76 -14.54 5.44
N PRO A 207 3.76 -15.24 6.60
CA PRO A 207 2.77 -16.25 6.95
C PRO A 207 1.30 -15.83 6.84
N TRP A 208 1.00 -14.54 6.97
CA TRP A 208 -0.37 -14.03 6.97
C TRP A 208 -0.88 -13.64 5.58
N LEU A 209 0.00 -13.51 4.58
CA LEU A 209 -0.39 -13.18 3.20
C LEU A 209 -1.49 -14.07 2.62
N PRO A 210 -1.46 -15.41 2.79
CA PRO A 210 -2.53 -16.26 2.25
C PRO A 210 -3.89 -15.96 2.88
N LEU A 211 -3.93 -15.60 4.17
CA LEU A 211 -5.18 -15.22 4.84
C LEU A 211 -5.64 -13.83 4.40
N ALA A 212 -4.72 -12.89 4.18
CA ALA A 212 -5.05 -11.58 3.61
C ALA A 212 -5.60 -11.71 2.18
N GLU A 213 -4.96 -12.52 1.33
CA GLU A 213 -5.41 -12.85 -0.03
C GLU A 213 -6.81 -13.46 0.00
N CYS A 214 -7.02 -14.42 0.90
CA CYS A 214 -8.30 -15.07 1.07
C CYS A 214 -9.40 -14.08 1.49
N SER A 215 -9.14 -13.24 2.48
CA SER A 215 -10.11 -12.25 2.98
C SER A 215 -10.45 -11.19 1.94
N TYR A 216 -9.44 -10.72 1.19
CA TYR A 216 -9.65 -9.81 0.08
C TYR A 216 -10.54 -10.47 -0.99
N ASN A 217 -10.17 -11.66 -1.47
CA ASN A 217 -10.88 -12.36 -2.54
C ASN A 217 -12.30 -12.83 -2.15
N ASN A 218 -12.58 -12.99 -0.86
CA ASN A 218 -13.92 -13.32 -0.36
C ASN A 218 -14.80 -12.08 -0.15
N SER A 219 -14.22 -10.88 -0.19
CA SER A 219 -14.93 -9.60 -0.05
C SER A 219 -15.57 -9.19 -1.39
N GLU A 220 -16.73 -8.53 -1.33
CA GLU A 220 -17.40 -8.05 -2.54
C GLU A 220 -16.64 -6.89 -3.19
N HIS A 221 -16.28 -7.06 -4.46
CA HIS A 221 -15.57 -6.02 -5.20
C HIS A 221 -16.55 -5.03 -5.85
N SER A 222 -16.19 -3.75 -5.82
CA SER A 222 -17.07 -2.65 -6.23
C SER A 222 -17.51 -2.70 -7.70
N SER A 223 -16.66 -3.24 -8.58
CA SER A 223 -16.89 -3.34 -10.02
C SER A 223 -17.72 -4.56 -10.44
N THR A 224 -17.57 -5.69 -9.75
CA THR A 224 -18.25 -6.96 -10.07
C THR A 224 -19.51 -7.18 -9.25
N LYS A 225 -19.67 -6.45 -8.13
CA LYS A 225 -20.76 -6.63 -7.14
C LYS A 225 -20.84 -8.07 -6.61
N LYS A 226 -19.72 -8.79 -6.70
CA LYS A 226 -19.55 -10.17 -6.28
C LYS A 226 -18.16 -10.28 -5.67
N SER A 227 -17.96 -11.26 -4.81
CA SER A 227 -16.62 -11.63 -4.41
C SER A 227 -15.86 -12.28 -5.58
N LEU A 228 -14.56 -12.31 -5.44
CA LEU A 228 -13.64 -12.80 -6.47
C LEU A 228 -13.66 -14.33 -6.48
N PHE A 229 -13.74 -14.97 -5.31
CA PHE A 229 -13.96 -16.42 -5.21
C PHE A 229 -15.29 -16.86 -5.85
N LEU A 230 -16.37 -16.11 -5.64
CA LEU A 230 -17.65 -16.41 -6.28
C LEU A 230 -17.56 -16.28 -7.81
N THR A 231 -16.79 -15.31 -8.30
CA THR A 231 -16.66 -15.04 -9.74
C THR A 231 -15.85 -16.13 -10.45
N ILE A 232 -14.77 -16.64 -9.85
CA ILE A 232 -13.93 -17.68 -10.46
C ILE A 232 -14.47 -19.09 -10.18
N TYR A 233 -14.83 -19.37 -8.93
CA TYR A 233 -15.11 -20.74 -8.48
C TYR A 233 -16.59 -21.01 -8.25
N GLY A 234 -17.47 -20.02 -8.45
CA GLY A 234 -18.91 -20.17 -8.24
C GLY A 234 -19.32 -20.29 -6.78
N ARG A 235 -18.40 -20.11 -5.82
CA ARG A 235 -18.68 -20.14 -4.38
C ARG A 235 -17.71 -19.27 -3.58
N ASN A 236 -18.16 -18.78 -2.43
CA ASN A 236 -17.29 -18.19 -1.42
C ASN A 236 -16.58 -19.26 -0.59
N LEU A 237 -15.43 -18.90 -0.04
CA LEU A 237 -14.82 -19.71 1.00
C LEU A 237 -15.59 -19.49 2.31
N SER A 238 -16.01 -20.59 2.94
CA SER A 238 -16.64 -20.57 4.27
C SER A 238 -15.61 -20.96 5.33
N PHE A 239 -15.62 -20.22 6.43
CA PHE A 239 -14.84 -20.50 7.63
C PHE A 239 -15.72 -21.05 8.77
N ASP A 240 -17.01 -21.25 8.52
CA ASP A 240 -18.00 -21.64 9.55
C ASP A 240 -17.82 -23.09 10.01
N SER A 241 -17.07 -23.89 9.25
CA SER A 241 -16.76 -25.29 9.56
C SER A 241 -15.55 -25.47 10.48
N ILE A 242 -14.93 -24.39 10.98
CA ILE A 242 -13.80 -24.51 11.91
C ILE A 242 -14.33 -24.95 13.27
N HIS A 243 -14.13 -26.24 13.60
CA HIS A 243 -14.45 -26.78 14.93
C HIS A 243 -13.41 -26.32 15.96
N ILE A 244 -13.85 -25.51 16.92
CA ILE A 244 -13.03 -25.10 18.06
C ILE A 244 -13.06 -26.23 19.08
N SER A 245 -11.93 -26.90 19.34
CA SER A 245 -11.83 -27.87 20.44
C SER A 245 -10.40 -28.05 20.95
N GLN A 246 -10.32 -28.20 22.28
CA GLN A 246 -9.20 -28.50 23.18
C GLN A 246 -8.01 -27.54 23.29
N ASP A 247 -7.42 -27.53 24.49
CA ASP A 247 -6.17 -26.87 24.88
C ASP A 247 -4.94 -27.60 24.32
N THR A 248 -4.96 -27.83 23.00
CA THR A 248 -3.86 -28.42 22.23
C THR A 248 -3.16 -27.34 21.41
N PRO A 249 -1.90 -27.56 20.97
CA PRO A 249 -1.26 -26.66 20.02
C PRO A 249 -2.10 -26.41 18.75
N ALA A 250 -2.81 -27.43 18.26
CA ALA A 250 -3.71 -27.31 17.10
C ALA A 250 -4.97 -26.48 17.41
N GLY A 251 -5.59 -26.68 18.58
CA GLY A 251 -6.72 -25.89 19.05
C GLY A 251 -6.40 -24.41 19.28
N LYS A 252 -5.16 -24.10 19.70
CA LYS A 252 -4.66 -22.72 19.79
C LYS A 252 -4.55 -22.04 18.43
N VAL A 253 -4.13 -22.77 17.41
CA VAL A 253 -4.07 -22.26 16.01
C VAL A 253 -5.47 -22.01 15.46
N SER A 254 -6.42 -22.94 15.64
CA SER A 254 -7.80 -22.75 15.15
C SER A 254 -8.51 -21.58 15.84
N THR A 255 -8.36 -21.45 17.16
CA THR A 255 -8.88 -20.32 17.95
C THR A 255 -8.28 -18.99 17.50
N LYS A 256 -6.97 -18.97 17.22
CA LYS A 256 -6.30 -17.77 16.70
C LYS A 256 -6.78 -17.43 15.29
N LEU A 257 -6.95 -18.40 14.41
CA LEU A 257 -7.40 -18.18 13.04
C LEU A 257 -8.82 -17.58 13.02
N GLN A 258 -9.74 -18.09 13.84
CA GLN A 258 -11.10 -17.58 13.89
C GLN A 258 -11.21 -16.18 14.53
N SER A 259 -10.46 -15.93 15.62
CA SER A 259 -10.45 -14.61 16.26
C SER A 259 -9.89 -13.53 15.34
N VAL A 260 -8.82 -13.84 14.61
CA VAL A 260 -8.25 -12.96 13.60
C VAL A 260 -9.22 -12.73 12.44
N GLN A 261 -9.87 -13.78 11.92
CA GLN A 261 -10.88 -13.64 10.86
C GLN A 261 -12.05 -12.73 11.28
N LYS A 262 -12.55 -12.89 12.52
CA LYS A 262 -13.63 -12.06 13.05
C LYS A 262 -13.21 -10.59 13.17
N PHE A 263 -12.04 -10.33 13.77
CA PHE A 263 -11.49 -9.00 13.94
C PHE A 263 -11.31 -8.27 12.58
N VAL A 264 -10.72 -8.95 11.60
CA VAL A 264 -10.49 -8.40 10.26
C VAL A 264 -11.80 -8.02 9.58
N LYS A 265 -12.83 -8.85 9.72
CA LYS A 265 -14.15 -8.57 9.14
C LYS A 265 -14.77 -7.29 9.72
N GLU A 266 -14.76 -7.15 11.04
CA GLU A 266 -15.35 -6.01 11.75
C GLU A 266 -14.63 -4.69 11.42
N GLU A 267 -13.30 -4.69 11.47
CA GLU A 267 -12.48 -3.51 11.12
C GLU A 267 -12.63 -3.10 9.64
N LEU A 268 -12.75 -4.08 8.74
CA LEU A 268 -12.95 -3.84 7.32
C LEU A 268 -14.29 -3.13 7.05
N GLU A 269 -15.38 -3.59 7.68
CA GLU A 269 -16.69 -2.95 7.55
C GLU A 269 -16.65 -1.50 8.03
N LEU A 270 -15.94 -1.21 9.13
CA LEU A 270 -15.77 0.14 9.65
C LEU A 270 -14.98 1.02 8.68
N LYS A 271 -13.83 0.54 8.18
CA LYS A 271 -13.00 1.32 7.25
C LYS A 271 -13.68 1.57 5.92
N ILE A 272 -14.38 0.59 5.34
CA ILE A 272 -15.15 0.77 4.11
C ILE A 272 -16.19 1.90 4.28
N LYS A 273 -16.91 1.93 5.41
CA LYS A 273 -17.88 2.98 5.73
C LYS A 273 -17.21 4.36 5.84
N CYS A 274 -16.08 4.45 6.54
CA CYS A 274 -15.31 5.70 6.67
C CYS A 274 -14.78 6.20 5.32
N PHE A 275 -14.19 5.33 4.50
CA PHE A 275 -13.69 5.67 3.17
C PHE A 275 -14.79 6.17 2.25
N LYS A 276 -15.95 5.48 2.22
CA LYS A 276 -17.10 5.91 1.43
C LYS A 276 -17.54 7.32 1.82
N LYS A 277 -17.69 7.59 3.12
CA LYS A 277 -18.06 8.91 3.65
C LYS A 277 -17.06 9.99 3.28
N TYR A 278 -15.76 9.69 3.26
CA TYR A 278 -14.73 10.66 2.87
C TYR A 278 -14.67 10.89 1.35
N ALA A 279 -14.72 9.82 0.56
CA ALA A 279 -14.68 9.90 -0.90
C ALA A 279 -15.90 10.64 -1.47
N ASP A 280 -17.09 10.37 -0.93
CA ASP A 280 -18.34 10.98 -1.39
C ASP A 280 -18.42 12.48 -1.02
N ARG A 281 -17.74 12.94 0.04
CA ARG A 281 -17.69 14.37 0.42
C ARG A 281 -17.08 15.28 -0.64
N ASN A 282 -16.10 14.77 -1.39
CA ASN A 282 -15.35 15.55 -2.39
C ASN A 282 -15.75 15.19 -3.82
N ARG A 283 -16.77 14.34 -4.01
CA ARG A 283 -17.15 13.83 -5.32
C ARG A 283 -18.08 14.82 -6.02
N ALA A 284 -17.50 15.69 -6.86
CA ALA A 284 -18.27 16.42 -7.84
C ALA A 284 -18.68 15.48 -8.98
N ILE A 285 -19.87 15.69 -9.55
CA ILE A 285 -20.28 15.00 -10.77
C ILE A 285 -19.33 15.48 -11.89
N PRO A 286 -18.55 14.58 -12.53
CA PRO A 286 -17.66 15.00 -13.59
C PRO A 286 -18.49 15.54 -14.76
N PRO A 287 -18.08 16.65 -15.40
CA PRO A 287 -18.76 17.16 -16.58
C PRO A 287 -18.77 16.10 -17.69
N ASP A 288 -19.90 15.97 -18.38
CA ASP A 288 -20.06 15.03 -19.50
C ASP A 288 -19.63 15.70 -20.81
N PHE A 289 -18.35 15.53 -21.18
CA PHE A 289 -17.81 16.13 -22.40
C PHE A 289 -18.18 15.32 -23.65
N GLN A 290 -18.53 16.02 -24.73
CA GLN A 290 -18.83 15.44 -26.02
C GLN A 290 -17.66 15.58 -27.00
N PRO A 291 -17.57 14.71 -28.03
CA PRO A 291 -16.63 14.92 -29.12
C PRO A 291 -16.80 16.31 -29.75
N GLY A 292 -15.70 17.04 -29.92
CA GLY A 292 -15.67 18.44 -30.36
C GLY A 292 -15.51 19.46 -29.23
N ASP A 293 -15.76 19.07 -27.97
CA ASP A 293 -15.55 19.96 -26.82
C ASP A 293 -14.07 20.29 -26.63
N LYS A 294 -13.83 21.48 -26.08
CA LYS A 294 -12.48 21.98 -25.78
C LYS A 294 -12.20 21.88 -24.28
N VAL A 295 -11.21 21.09 -23.91
CA VAL A 295 -10.85 20.81 -22.51
C VAL A 295 -9.40 21.15 -22.20
N TRP A 296 -9.15 21.55 -20.95
CA TRP A 296 -7.81 21.81 -20.44
C TRP A 296 -7.24 20.55 -19.81
N LEU A 297 -5.98 20.23 -20.14
CA LEU A 297 -5.27 19.05 -19.63
C LEU A 297 -4.30 19.44 -18.52
N ALA A 298 -4.34 18.77 -17.36
CA ALA A 298 -3.42 19.06 -16.27
C ALA A 298 -1.96 18.76 -16.65
N SER A 299 -1.05 19.70 -16.43
CA SER A 299 0.36 19.60 -16.84
C SER A 299 1.24 18.77 -15.90
N LYS A 300 0.70 18.31 -14.76
CA LYS A 300 1.44 17.69 -13.65
C LYS A 300 2.42 16.60 -14.08
N ASN A 301 2.05 15.85 -15.13
CA ASN A 301 2.74 14.68 -15.65
C ASN A 301 3.26 14.86 -17.09
N ILE A 302 3.18 16.06 -17.66
CA ILE A 302 3.64 16.34 -19.03
C ILE A 302 4.98 17.08 -18.96
N LYS A 303 5.98 16.57 -19.68
CA LYS A 303 7.26 17.28 -19.85
C LYS A 303 7.07 18.42 -20.85
N THR A 304 6.93 19.64 -20.34
CA THR A 304 6.90 20.85 -21.17
C THR A 304 8.32 21.24 -21.59
N THR A 305 8.45 22.02 -22.67
CA THR A 305 9.74 22.59 -23.13
C THR A 305 10.32 23.65 -22.18
N ARG A 306 9.59 24.05 -21.13
CA ARG A 306 10.05 25.04 -20.16
C ARG A 306 11.11 24.45 -19.21
N PRO A 307 12.16 25.22 -18.87
CA PRO A 307 13.30 24.73 -18.08
C PRO A 307 12.97 24.45 -16.59
N THR A 308 11.92 25.06 -16.02
CA THR A 308 11.58 24.91 -14.60
C THR A 308 10.11 24.54 -14.38
N LYS A 309 9.86 23.41 -13.72
CA LYS A 309 8.52 22.88 -13.38
C LYS A 309 7.70 23.77 -12.43
N LYS A 310 8.37 24.63 -11.64
CA LYS A 310 7.69 25.54 -10.69
C LYS A 310 6.99 26.72 -11.39
N LEU A 311 7.48 27.11 -12.56
CA LEU A 311 6.95 28.22 -13.37
C LEU A 311 6.27 27.73 -14.66
N SER A 312 6.04 26.42 -14.79
CA SER A 312 5.27 25.88 -15.91
C SER A 312 3.78 26.06 -15.69
N GLU A 313 3.04 26.25 -16.78
CA GLU A 313 1.58 26.28 -16.77
C GLU A 313 1.03 25.03 -16.09
N ARG A 314 0.00 25.19 -15.25
CA ARG A 314 -0.65 24.06 -14.54
C ARG A 314 -1.64 23.29 -15.41
N TRP A 315 -2.13 23.94 -16.46
CA TRP A 315 -3.12 23.43 -17.40
C TRP A 315 -2.66 23.75 -18.82
N LEU A 316 -2.75 22.78 -19.72
CA LEU A 316 -2.28 22.85 -21.10
C LEU A 316 -3.48 22.71 -22.03
N GLY A 317 -3.46 23.42 -23.16
CA GLY A 317 -4.53 23.41 -24.15
C GLY A 317 -5.14 24.80 -24.39
N PRO A 318 -6.44 24.88 -24.74
CA PRO A 318 -7.43 23.82 -24.72
C PRO A 318 -7.28 22.83 -25.91
N PHE A 319 -7.52 21.54 -25.65
CA PHE A 319 -7.49 20.48 -26.65
C PHE A 319 -8.89 19.99 -26.99
N GLU A 320 -9.07 19.60 -28.24
CA GLU A 320 -10.32 19.05 -28.75
C GLU A 320 -10.50 17.59 -28.30
N VAL A 321 -11.68 17.25 -27.79
CA VAL A 321 -12.08 15.87 -27.50
C VAL A 321 -12.41 15.17 -28.82
N LEU A 322 -11.63 14.16 -29.19
CA LEU A 322 -11.86 13.35 -30.39
C LEU A 322 -12.92 12.29 -30.16
N LYS A 323 -12.88 11.61 -29.00
CA LYS A 323 -13.79 10.52 -28.68
C LYS A 323 -13.89 10.30 -27.18
N LYS A 324 -15.09 9.98 -26.70
CA LYS A 324 -15.32 9.45 -25.35
C LYS A 324 -14.96 7.95 -25.32
N ILE A 325 -13.99 7.58 -24.49
CA ILE A 325 -13.52 6.20 -24.31
C ILE A 325 -14.33 5.50 -23.22
N GLY A 326 -14.73 6.23 -22.18
CA GLY A 326 -15.54 5.71 -21.08
C GLY A 326 -16.25 6.82 -20.30
N SER A 327 -16.81 6.50 -19.13
CA SER A 327 -17.50 7.47 -18.27
C SER A 327 -16.57 8.56 -17.71
N HIS A 328 -15.26 8.31 -17.67
CA HIS A 328 -14.27 9.21 -17.08
C HIS A 328 -13.02 9.40 -17.98
N ALA A 329 -13.00 8.81 -19.18
CA ALA A 329 -11.83 8.80 -20.06
C ALA A 329 -12.18 9.34 -21.45
N TYR A 330 -11.38 10.28 -21.94
CA TYR A 330 -11.56 10.98 -23.21
C TYR A 330 -10.26 10.97 -24.02
N HIS A 331 -10.37 10.76 -25.33
CA HIS A 331 -9.25 10.88 -26.26
C HIS A 331 -9.15 12.34 -26.72
N LEU A 332 -8.00 12.98 -26.49
CA LEU A 332 -7.75 14.37 -26.89
C LEU A 332 -6.87 14.46 -28.13
N LYS A 333 -7.08 15.49 -28.94
CA LYS A 333 -6.20 15.86 -30.06
C LYS A 333 -4.96 16.58 -29.54
N LEU A 334 -3.92 15.82 -29.23
CA LEU A 334 -2.64 16.36 -28.74
C LEU A 334 -1.65 16.67 -29.88
N PRO A 335 -0.72 17.65 -29.68
CA PRO A 335 0.35 17.91 -30.63
C PRO A 335 1.22 16.67 -30.84
N GLN A 336 1.72 16.47 -32.07
CA GLN A 336 2.55 15.32 -32.44
C GLN A 336 3.78 15.12 -31.54
N GLN A 337 4.27 16.20 -30.96
CA GLN A 337 5.43 16.26 -30.06
C GLN A 337 5.17 15.62 -28.69
N TRP A 338 3.90 15.39 -28.32
CA TRP A 338 3.46 14.90 -27.00
C TRP A 338 2.83 13.50 -27.07
N LYS A 339 2.92 12.81 -28.22
CA LYS A 339 2.40 11.46 -28.40
C LYS A 339 3.22 10.42 -27.64
#